data_AF-A0A7J4JB73-F1
#
_entry.id   AF-A0A7J4JB73-F1
#
_cell.length_a   1.000
_cell.length_b   1.000
_cell.length_c   1.000
_cell.angle_alpha   90.00
_cell.angle_beta   90.00
_cell.angle_gamma   90.00
#
_symmetry.space_group_name_H-M   'P 1'
#
loop_
_entity.id
_entity.type
_entity.pdbx_description
1 polymer ?
#
loop_
_entity_poly.entity_id
_entity_poly.type
_entity_poly.pdbx_seq_one_letter_code
_entity_poly.pdbx_strand_id
1 'polypeptide(L)'
;MDQKALFHFLYNENSQRALAELQKVGMSLLEEEDFYNARLAFTKLDDKKKLKETARRALLTGNIYEAALCFETLQDRKGLFEALLKSEKEGYCENIALQYIGKDTEKLFANHFTSWSQKRNLGLRAHGIAPSLVSPAYELSERYDIGIGIAKGGLYFMHLCSLFGLKTIIADCHGHNKKRHIFSWKDMLEIEKGSRVLVIENDVVSGRTAQRVLDEILPFQAQQIDLALSINPKKGMFGIGTIVENIPKGYGRVYFPEQFSYAHLDKAVEKLEQVLKKEN
;
A
#
# COMPACT_ATOMS: atom_id res chain seq x y z
N MET A 1 55.82 -11.12 24.70
CA MET A 1 54.45 -10.61 24.51
C MET A 1 53.88 -11.28 23.27
N ASP A 2 52.75 -11.97 23.39
CA ASP A 2 52.11 -12.62 22.25
C ASP A 2 51.60 -11.55 21.27
N GLN A 3 52.11 -11.54 20.04
CA GLN A 3 51.75 -10.57 19.00
C GLN A 3 50.25 -10.56 18.69
N LYS A 4 49.58 -11.70 18.89
CA LYS A 4 48.13 -11.82 18.71
C LYS A 4 47.37 -11.09 19.83
N ALA A 5 47.85 -11.15 21.07
CA ALA A 5 47.28 -10.43 22.19
C ALA A 5 47.46 -8.91 22.07
N LEU A 6 48.63 -8.46 21.58
CA LEU A 6 48.88 -7.04 21.33
C LEU A 6 48.03 -6.49 20.16
N PHE A 7 47.87 -7.27 19.09
CA PHE A 7 46.98 -6.90 17.98
C PHE A 7 45.52 -6.80 18.44
N HIS A 8 45.02 -7.77 19.20
CA HIS A 8 43.66 -7.71 19.76
C HIS A 8 43.47 -6.53 20.72
N PHE A 9 44.46 -6.24 21.57
CA PHE A 9 44.42 -5.10 22.49
C PHE A 9 44.37 -3.76 21.75
N LEU A 10 45.31 -3.53 20.82
CA LEU A 10 45.38 -2.29 20.04
C LEU A 10 44.18 -2.12 19.10
N TYR A 11 43.69 -3.22 18.51
CA TYR A 11 42.48 -3.21 17.68
C TYR A 11 41.25 -2.86 18.52
N ASN A 12 41.14 -3.41 19.74
CA ASN A 12 40.04 -3.10 20.66
C ASN A 12 40.09 -1.65 21.16
N GLU A 13 41.25 -1.12 21.56
CA GLU A 13 41.38 0.26 22.02
C GLU A 13 41.07 1.27 20.90
N ASN A 14 41.62 1.06 19.70
CA ASN A 14 41.33 1.93 18.55
C ASN A 14 39.85 1.87 18.15
N SER A 15 39.22 0.70 18.25
CA SER A 15 37.79 0.54 18.01
C SER A 15 36.95 1.26 19.06
N GLN A 16 37.29 1.14 20.35
CA GLN A 16 36.59 1.84 21.43
C GLN A 16 36.71 3.37 21.29
N ARG A 17 37.89 3.88 20.93
CA ARG A 17 38.10 5.31 20.68
C ARG A 17 37.26 5.80 19.49
N ALA A 18 37.25 5.05 18.38
CA ALA A 18 36.44 5.39 17.23
C ALA A 18 34.93 5.42 17.54
N LEU A 19 34.43 4.47 18.33
CA LEU A 19 33.03 4.45 18.78
C LEU A 19 32.70 5.64 19.69
N ALA A 20 33.61 5.99 20.62
CA ALA A 20 33.42 7.14 21.49
C ALA A 20 33.38 8.47 20.71
N GLU A 21 34.23 8.64 19.71
CA GLU A 21 34.18 9.82 18.83
C GLU A 21 32.91 9.85 17.98
N LEU A 22 32.49 8.71 17.43
CA LEU A 22 31.23 8.61 16.69
C LEU A 22 30.01 8.95 17.57
N GLN A 23 30.01 8.56 18.85
CA GLN A 23 28.97 8.94 19.80
C GLN A 23 28.92 10.47 19.99
N LYS A 24 30.07 11.12 20.16
CA LYS A 24 30.14 12.59 20.30
C LYS A 24 29.63 13.30 19.04
N VAL A 25 30.05 12.84 17.87
CA VAL A 25 29.58 13.37 16.58
C VAL A 25 28.07 13.19 16.44
N GLY A 26 27.55 12.00 16.75
CA GLY A 26 26.11 11.74 16.73
C GLY A 26 25.31 12.66 17.65
N MET A 27 25.84 12.96 18.85
CA MET A 27 25.23 13.91 19.79
C MET A 27 25.22 15.34 19.25
N SER A 28 26.34 15.83 18.69
CA SER A 28 26.42 17.18 18.09
C SER A 28 25.42 17.32 16.94
N LEU A 29 25.37 16.33 16.04
CA LEU A 29 24.45 16.32 14.91
C LEU A 29 22.98 16.31 15.37
N LEU A 30 22.67 15.59 16.45
CA LEU A 30 21.33 15.59 17.03
C LEU A 30 20.97 16.96 17.62
N GLU A 31 21.90 17.64 18.30
CA GLU A 31 21.72 19.01 18.80
C GLU A 31 21.48 20.00 17.67
N GLU A 32 22.24 19.89 16.57
CA GLU A 32 22.14 20.69 15.35
C GLU A 32 20.92 20.33 14.47
N GLU A 33 20.11 19.36 14.88
CA GLU A 33 18.94 18.86 14.15
C GLU A 33 19.24 18.24 12.76
N ASP A 34 20.49 17.81 12.54
CA ASP A 34 20.86 16.96 11.41
C ASP A 34 20.47 15.50 11.70
N PHE A 35 19.16 15.25 11.65
CA PHE A 35 18.58 13.94 11.99
C PHE A 35 19.05 12.81 11.08
N TYR A 36 19.37 13.09 9.81
CA TYR A 36 19.87 12.10 8.87
C TYR A 36 21.24 11.56 9.32
N ASN A 37 22.22 12.46 9.54
CA ASN A 37 23.55 12.04 9.95
C ASN A 37 23.57 11.53 11.40
N ALA A 38 22.75 12.10 12.29
CA ALA A 38 22.57 11.58 13.65
C ALA A 38 22.03 10.15 13.64
N ARG A 39 21.01 9.85 12.82
CA ARG A 39 20.48 8.48 12.65
C ARG A 39 21.57 7.53 12.16
N LEU A 40 22.32 7.89 11.12
CA LEU A 40 23.41 7.04 10.60
C LEU A 40 24.46 6.72 11.68
N ALA A 41 24.87 7.73 12.47
CA ALA A 41 25.79 7.54 13.58
C ALA A 41 25.24 6.57 14.62
N PHE A 42 24.02 6.80 15.12
CA PHE A 42 23.43 5.96 16.17
C PHE A 42 23.02 4.56 15.70
N THR A 43 22.66 4.38 14.42
CA THR A 43 22.49 3.04 13.81
C THR A 43 23.81 2.29 13.79
N LYS A 44 24.92 2.96 13.41
CA LYS A 44 26.25 2.33 13.38
C LYS A 44 26.74 1.93 14.78
N LEU A 45 26.34 2.68 15.80
CA LEU A 45 26.63 2.43 17.21
C LEU A 45 25.69 1.40 17.86
N ASP A 46 24.61 0.99 17.18
CA ASP A 46 23.48 0.23 17.76
C ASP A 46 22.89 0.90 19.03
N ASP A 47 22.93 2.25 19.10
CA ASP A 47 22.38 3.01 20.23
C ASP A 47 20.88 3.23 20.03
N LYS A 48 20.09 2.23 20.41
CA LYS A 48 18.62 2.26 20.31
C LYS A 48 17.99 3.41 21.09
N LYS A 49 18.59 3.82 22.22
CA LYS A 49 18.07 4.92 23.03
C LYS A 49 18.21 6.23 22.28
N LYS A 50 19.38 6.47 21.68
CA LYS A 50 19.63 7.68 20.90
C LYS A 50 18.90 7.69 19.57
N LEU A 51 18.77 6.55 18.89
CA LEU A 51 17.88 6.43 17.73
C LEU A 51 16.44 6.81 18.07
N LYS A 52 15.91 6.39 19.23
CA LYS A 52 14.56 6.75 19.65
C LYS A 52 14.44 8.24 19.96
N GLU A 53 15.46 8.84 20.56
CA GLU A 53 15.54 10.29 20.79
C GLU A 53 15.55 11.08 19.48
N THR A 54 16.40 10.67 18.52
CA THR A 54 16.44 11.21 17.15
C THR A 54 15.07 11.12 16.48
N ALA A 55 14.42 9.94 16.53
CA ALA A 55 13.10 9.74 15.94
C ALA A 55 12.05 10.72 16.51
N ARG A 56 12.03 10.88 17.83
CA ARG A 56 11.05 11.72 18.52
C ARG A 56 11.30 13.20 18.26
N ARG A 57 12.56 13.65 18.28
CA ARG A 57 12.91 15.04 17.93
C ARG A 57 12.59 15.35 16.48
N ALA A 58 12.97 14.48 15.54
CA ALA A 58 12.66 14.62 14.12
C ALA A 58 11.14 14.71 13.88
N LEU A 59 10.36 13.85 14.54
CA LEU A 59 8.91 13.88 14.43
C LEU A 59 8.33 15.20 14.96
N LEU A 60 8.83 15.72 16.09
CA LEU A 60 8.36 16.98 16.68
C LEU A 60 8.66 18.18 15.79
N THR A 61 9.86 18.26 15.21
CA THR A 61 10.29 19.39 14.37
C THR A 61 9.80 19.31 12.93
N GLY A 62 9.10 18.23 12.55
CA GLY A 62 8.52 18.06 11.21
C GLY A 62 9.41 17.35 10.20
N ASN A 63 10.57 16.82 10.62
CA ASN A 63 11.37 15.93 9.79
C ASN A 63 10.82 14.49 9.84
N ILE A 64 9.62 14.30 9.28
CA ILE A 64 8.82 13.07 9.41
C ILE A 64 9.50 11.89 8.74
N TYR A 65 10.15 12.08 7.60
CA TYR A 65 10.81 11.01 6.87
C TYR A 65 11.96 10.40 7.68
N GLU A 66 12.84 11.22 8.27
CA GLU A 66 13.91 10.71 9.13
C GLU A 66 13.37 10.08 10.42
N ALA A 67 12.26 10.61 10.97
CA ALA A 67 11.58 9.98 12.09
C ALA A 67 11.10 8.57 11.73
N ALA A 68 10.44 8.41 10.58
CA ALA A 68 9.97 7.12 10.07
C ALA A 68 11.12 6.12 9.87
N LEU A 69 12.23 6.53 9.26
CA LEU A 69 13.42 5.68 9.11
C LEU A 69 14.02 5.24 10.45
N CYS A 70 14.04 6.13 11.45
CA CYS A 70 14.47 5.75 12.79
C CYS A 70 13.52 4.71 13.42
N PHE A 71 12.21 4.92 13.33
CA PHE A 71 11.22 3.98 13.87
C PHE A 71 11.25 2.63 13.14
N GLU A 72 11.42 2.61 11.82
CA GLU A 72 11.63 1.39 11.03
C GLU A 72 12.88 0.64 11.51
N THR A 73 14.01 1.34 11.67
CA THR A 73 15.27 0.75 12.18
C THR A 73 15.10 0.16 13.58
N LEU A 74 14.31 0.83 14.43
CA LEU A 74 13.99 0.37 15.79
C LEU A 74 12.93 -0.73 15.84
N GLN A 75 12.28 -1.04 14.71
CA GLN A 75 11.08 -1.88 14.65
C GLN A 75 9.94 -1.35 15.54
N ASP A 76 9.88 -0.03 15.76
CA ASP A 76 8.83 0.64 16.54
C ASP A 76 7.62 0.93 15.64
N ARG A 77 6.77 -0.08 15.47
CA ARG A 77 5.56 0.00 14.64
C ARG A 77 4.64 1.15 15.09
N LYS A 78 4.48 1.37 16.39
CA LYS A 78 3.66 2.47 16.92
C LYS A 78 4.22 3.84 16.51
N GLY A 79 5.53 4.04 16.67
CA GLY A 79 6.19 5.28 16.23
C GLY A 79 6.08 5.51 14.73
N LEU A 80 6.23 4.44 13.92
CA LEU A 80 6.10 4.52 12.47
C LEU A 80 4.66 4.87 12.05
N PHE A 81 3.65 4.33 12.74
CA PHE A 81 2.25 4.71 12.51
C PHE A 81 1.99 6.18 12.86
N GLU A 82 2.53 6.66 13.98
CA GLU A 82 2.43 8.08 14.35
C GLU A 82 3.05 9.00 13.28
N ALA A 83 4.21 8.62 12.72
CA ALA A 83 4.85 9.34 11.62
C ALA A 83 3.98 9.32 10.36
N LEU A 84 3.40 8.18 10.00
CA LEU A 84 2.49 8.04 8.86
C LEU A 84 1.29 9.01 8.97
N LEU A 85 0.59 9.02 10.11
CA LEU A 85 -0.57 9.89 10.32
C LEU A 85 -0.22 11.37 10.30
N LYS A 86 1.00 11.73 10.70
CA LYS A 86 1.49 13.10 10.56
C LYS A 86 1.76 13.43 9.08
N SER A 87 2.40 12.52 8.35
CA SER A 87 2.76 12.69 6.93
C SER A 87 1.55 12.78 6.00
N GLU A 88 0.48 12.06 6.33
CA GLU A 88 -0.79 12.12 5.60
C GLU A 88 -1.36 13.54 5.57
N LYS A 89 -1.29 14.27 6.69
CA LYS A 89 -1.75 15.67 6.79
C LYS A 89 -0.92 16.62 5.93
N GLU A 90 0.33 16.24 5.63
CA GLU A 90 1.26 17.02 4.81
C GLU A 90 1.25 16.58 3.33
N GLY A 91 0.51 15.51 2.98
CA GLY A 91 0.32 15.04 1.61
C GLY A 91 1.42 14.10 1.08
N TYR A 92 2.33 13.62 1.93
CA TYR A 92 3.49 12.80 1.55
C TYR A 92 3.55 11.48 2.33
N CYS A 93 2.68 10.52 2.05
CA CYS A 93 2.53 9.33 2.92
C CYS A 93 2.92 7.97 2.29
N GLU A 94 2.98 7.83 0.96
CA GLU A 94 3.17 6.51 0.32
C GLU A 94 4.43 5.76 0.77
N ASN A 95 5.58 6.44 0.84
CA ASN A 95 6.84 5.80 1.23
C ASN A 95 6.80 5.31 2.69
N ILE A 96 6.21 6.10 3.58
CA ILE A 96 6.08 5.75 5.01
C ILE A 96 5.04 4.64 5.18
N ALA A 97 3.95 4.67 4.40
CA ALA A 97 2.95 3.60 4.39
C ALA A 97 3.57 2.28 3.90
N LEU A 98 4.45 2.32 2.89
CA LEU A 98 5.18 1.14 2.43
C LEU A 98 6.15 0.61 3.51
N GLN A 99 6.91 1.49 4.17
CA GLN A 99 7.73 1.12 5.34
C GLN A 99 6.89 0.46 6.43
N TYR A 100 5.69 1.01 6.69
CA TYR A 100 4.75 0.49 7.68
C TYR A 100 4.24 -0.91 7.35
N ILE A 101 3.87 -1.14 6.10
CA ILE A 101 3.44 -2.46 5.62
C ILE A 101 4.58 -3.48 5.72
N GLY A 102 5.80 -3.03 5.42
CA GLY A 102 7.01 -3.83 5.53
C GLY A 102 7.25 -4.74 4.32
N LYS A 103 8.55 -4.96 4.02
CA LYS A 103 9.01 -5.71 2.84
C LYS A 103 8.54 -7.16 2.79
N ASP A 104 8.39 -7.80 3.95
CA ASP A 104 7.94 -9.19 4.01
C ASP A 104 6.47 -9.29 3.58
N THR A 105 5.59 -8.43 4.11
CA THR A 105 4.18 -8.36 3.72
C THR A 105 4.03 -8.01 2.24
N GLU A 106 4.80 -7.03 1.76
CA GLU A 106 4.84 -6.66 0.34
C GLU A 106 5.19 -7.86 -0.56
N LYS A 107 6.24 -8.61 -0.21
CA LYS A 107 6.70 -9.78 -0.96
C LYS A 107 5.66 -10.91 -0.92
N LEU A 108 5.08 -11.18 0.24
CA LEU A 108 4.03 -12.19 0.40
C LEU A 108 2.82 -11.84 -0.47
N PHE A 109 2.38 -10.57 -0.45
CA PHE A 109 1.29 -10.10 -1.30
C PHE A 109 1.61 -10.26 -2.80
N ALA A 110 2.80 -9.83 -3.24
CA ALA A 110 3.18 -9.89 -4.65
C ALA A 110 3.22 -11.34 -5.19
N ASN A 111 3.75 -12.26 -4.38
CA ASN A 111 3.75 -13.69 -4.68
C ASN A 111 2.33 -14.25 -4.72
N HIS A 112 1.51 -13.88 -3.73
CA HIS A 112 0.12 -14.35 -3.64
C HIS A 112 -0.71 -13.89 -4.84
N PHE A 113 -0.65 -12.60 -5.20
CA PHE A 113 -1.32 -12.07 -6.39
C PHE A 113 -0.86 -12.75 -7.68
N THR A 114 0.45 -12.96 -7.83
CA THR A 114 1.01 -13.63 -9.01
C THR A 114 0.50 -15.07 -9.13
N SER A 115 0.49 -15.82 -8.02
CA SER A 115 -0.05 -17.18 -7.99
C SER A 115 -1.56 -17.21 -8.29
N TRP A 116 -2.32 -16.32 -7.66
CA TRP A 116 -3.77 -16.17 -7.87
C TRP A 116 -4.11 -15.89 -9.34
N SER A 117 -3.36 -14.98 -9.97
CA SER A 117 -3.50 -14.60 -11.36
C SER A 117 -3.15 -15.75 -12.32
N GLN A 118 -2.10 -16.50 -12.03
CA GLN A 118 -1.68 -17.67 -12.82
C GLN A 118 -2.73 -18.79 -12.77
N LYS A 119 -3.24 -19.13 -11.58
CA LYS A 119 -4.31 -20.13 -11.38
C LYS A 119 -5.57 -19.81 -12.18
N ARG A 120 -5.82 -18.53 -12.48
CA ARG A 120 -6.95 -18.02 -13.27
C ARG A 120 -6.63 -17.76 -14.75
N ASN A 121 -5.43 -18.11 -15.22
CA ASN A 121 -4.96 -17.85 -16.59
C ASN A 121 -5.00 -16.36 -17.01
N LEU A 122 -4.76 -15.44 -16.08
CA LEU A 122 -4.79 -13.99 -16.33
C LEU A 122 -3.43 -13.42 -16.75
N GLY A 123 -2.34 -14.10 -16.34
CA GLY A 123 -0.96 -13.77 -16.73
C GLY A 123 -0.41 -12.48 -16.15
N LEU A 124 -1.05 -11.92 -15.11
CA LEU A 124 -0.59 -10.73 -14.38
C LEU A 124 0.44 -11.10 -13.32
N ARG A 125 1.35 -10.15 -13.05
CA ARG A 125 2.35 -10.21 -11.97
C ARG A 125 2.28 -8.92 -11.16
N ALA A 126 2.58 -9.02 -9.87
CA ALA A 126 2.79 -7.85 -9.01
C ALA A 126 4.27 -7.76 -8.64
N HIS A 127 4.77 -6.54 -8.52
CA HIS A 127 6.12 -6.25 -8.06
C HIS A 127 6.19 -5.76 -6.62
N GLY A 128 5.03 -5.49 -6.01
CA GLY A 128 4.89 -4.98 -4.67
C GLY A 128 3.43 -4.74 -4.32
N ILE A 129 3.22 -4.09 -3.18
CA ILE A 129 1.92 -3.65 -2.69
C ILE A 129 1.77 -2.14 -2.87
N ALA A 130 0.66 -1.67 -3.45
CA ALA A 130 0.34 -0.24 -3.50
C ALA A 130 -0.29 0.17 -2.15
N PRO A 131 0.42 0.92 -1.27
CA PRO A 131 -0.07 1.24 0.07
C PRO A 131 -1.40 2.00 0.06
N SER A 132 -1.54 2.92 -0.91
CA SER A 132 -2.77 3.67 -1.17
C SER A 132 -4.02 2.81 -1.39
N LEU A 133 -3.89 1.55 -1.79
CA LEU A 133 -5.03 0.65 -2.04
C LEU A 133 -5.40 -0.22 -0.83
N VAL A 134 -4.56 -0.26 0.22
CA VAL A 134 -4.77 -1.17 1.37
C VAL A 134 -5.95 -0.72 2.23
N SER A 135 -5.98 0.55 2.68
CA SER A 135 -7.11 1.09 3.45
C SER A 135 -8.43 1.08 2.66
N PRO A 136 -8.48 1.55 1.39
CA PRO A 136 -9.68 1.44 0.58
C PRO A 136 -10.18 0.00 0.45
N ALA A 137 -9.29 -0.96 0.18
CA ALA A 137 -9.67 -2.36 0.03
C ALA A 137 -10.28 -2.90 1.31
N TYR A 138 -9.68 -2.60 2.46
CA TYR A 138 -10.18 -3.02 3.77
C TYR A 138 -11.57 -2.44 4.06
N GLU A 139 -11.74 -1.12 3.96
CA GLU A 139 -13.00 -0.45 4.27
C GLU A 139 -14.12 -0.80 3.30
N LEU A 140 -13.82 -0.89 2.00
CA LEU A 140 -14.83 -1.23 1.00
C LEU A 140 -15.26 -2.69 1.12
N SER A 141 -14.35 -3.61 1.47
CA SER A 141 -14.71 -5.01 1.66
C SER A 141 -15.68 -5.25 2.82
N GLU A 142 -15.77 -4.33 3.78
CA GLU A 142 -16.78 -4.39 4.88
C GLU A 142 -18.14 -3.78 4.46
N ARG A 143 -18.18 -2.98 3.38
CA ARG A 143 -19.37 -2.22 2.95
C ARG A 143 -20.12 -2.85 1.79
N TYR A 144 -19.50 -3.76 1.06
CA TYR A 144 -20.09 -4.39 -0.12
C TYR A 144 -20.13 -5.89 0.04
N ASP A 145 -21.09 -6.52 -0.63
CA ASP A 145 -21.29 -7.96 -0.58
C ASP A 145 -20.55 -8.65 -1.74
N ILE A 146 -20.46 -7.96 -2.89
CA ILE A 146 -19.81 -8.47 -4.11
C ILE A 146 -18.95 -7.38 -4.75
N GLY A 147 -17.72 -7.73 -5.12
CA GLY A 147 -16.81 -6.93 -5.93
C GLY A 147 -16.69 -7.45 -7.36
N ILE A 148 -16.83 -6.58 -8.37
CA ILE A 148 -16.66 -6.93 -9.78
C ILE A 148 -15.41 -6.26 -10.31
N GLY A 149 -14.33 -7.03 -10.47
CA GLY A 149 -13.07 -6.50 -10.99
C GLY A 149 -13.05 -6.54 -12.51
N ILE A 150 -12.85 -5.38 -13.13
CA ILE A 150 -12.73 -5.24 -14.57
C ILE A 150 -11.30 -5.55 -14.99
N ALA A 151 -11.13 -6.62 -15.75
CA ALA A 151 -9.84 -7.03 -16.26
C ALA A 151 -9.34 -6.10 -17.37
N LYS A 152 -8.04 -5.80 -17.43
CA LYS A 152 -6.98 -6.29 -16.51
C LYS A 152 -6.70 -5.36 -15.34
N GLY A 153 -6.95 -4.06 -15.51
CA GLY A 153 -6.49 -3.03 -14.58
C GLY A 153 -7.10 -3.10 -13.17
N GLY A 154 -8.39 -3.40 -13.06
CA GLY A 154 -9.09 -3.46 -11.77
C GLY A 154 -8.75 -4.69 -10.93
N LEU A 155 -8.08 -5.69 -11.50
CA LEU A 155 -7.85 -6.98 -10.84
C LEU A 155 -6.90 -6.91 -9.65
N TYR A 156 -5.95 -5.99 -9.67
CA TYR A 156 -5.03 -5.80 -8.56
C TYR A 156 -5.75 -5.34 -7.30
N PHE A 157 -6.56 -4.28 -7.44
CA PHE A 157 -7.34 -3.72 -6.34
C PHE A 157 -8.46 -4.68 -5.91
N MET A 158 -9.10 -5.36 -6.86
CA MET A 158 -10.09 -6.39 -6.59
C MET A 158 -9.50 -7.57 -5.80
N HIS A 159 -8.29 -8.02 -6.13
CA HIS A 159 -7.60 -9.06 -5.37
C HIS A 159 -7.35 -8.63 -3.92
N LEU A 160 -6.87 -7.40 -3.69
CA LEU A 160 -6.74 -6.86 -2.34
C LEU A 160 -8.05 -6.90 -1.56
N CYS A 161 -9.17 -6.51 -2.17
CA CYS A 161 -10.49 -6.60 -1.54
C CYS A 161 -10.87 -8.05 -1.19
N SER A 162 -10.56 -9.00 -2.07
CA SER A 162 -10.84 -10.42 -1.82
C SER A 162 -10.08 -10.98 -0.61
N LEU A 163 -8.85 -10.50 -0.36
CA LEU A 163 -8.09 -10.87 0.84
C LEU A 163 -8.73 -10.36 2.13
N PHE A 164 -9.59 -9.33 2.04
CA PHE A 164 -10.37 -8.85 3.17
C PHE A 164 -11.76 -9.46 3.30
N GLY A 165 -12.09 -10.43 2.42
CA GLY A 165 -13.30 -11.24 2.50
C GLY A 165 -14.41 -10.85 1.51
N LEU A 166 -14.17 -9.88 0.62
CA LEU A 166 -15.16 -9.54 -0.40
C LEU A 166 -15.29 -10.70 -1.41
N LYS A 167 -16.53 -11.16 -1.67
CA LYS A 167 -16.79 -12.11 -2.78
C LYS A 167 -16.48 -11.37 -4.09
N THR A 168 -15.66 -11.95 -4.98
CA THR A 168 -15.26 -11.28 -6.21
C THR A 168 -15.62 -12.06 -7.48
N ILE A 169 -15.91 -11.30 -8.55
CA ILE A 169 -16.25 -11.79 -9.89
C ILE A 169 -15.43 -11.00 -10.91
N ILE A 170 -14.84 -11.68 -11.89
CA ILE A 170 -14.05 -11.02 -12.95
C ILE A 170 -14.89 -10.78 -14.20
N ALA A 171 -14.96 -9.52 -14.61
CA ALA A 171 -15.42 -9.11 -15.93
C ALA A 171 -14.21 -8.91 -16.86
N ASP A 172 -14.11 -9.68 -17.94
CA ASP A 172 -13.08 -9.50 -18.96
C ASP A 172 -13.62 -8.65 -20.11
N CYS A 173 -13.08 -7.44 -20.24
CA CYS A 173 -13.40 -6.52 -21.30
C CYS A 173 -12.12 -6.11 -22.03
N HIS A 174 -11.97 -6.57 -23.27
CA HIS A 174 -10.83 -6.20 -24.10
C HIS A 174 -11.25 -5.91 -25.54
N GLY A 175 -10.61 -4.89 -26.13
CA GLY A 175 -10.74 -4.58 -27.55
C GLY A 175 -9.69 -5.36 -28.33
N HIS A 176 -10.05 -6.52 -28.90
CA HIS A 176 -9.16 -7.19 -29.85
C HIS A 176 -9.30 -6.50 -31.22
N ASN A 177 -8.22 -5.94 -31.74
CA ASN A 177 -8.13 -5.36 -33.09
C ASN A 177 -9.19 -4.29 -33.45
N LYS A 178 -9.49 -3.36 -32.53
CA LYS A 178 -10.27 -2.11 -32.77
C LYS A 178 -11.67 -2.26 -33.41
N LYS A 179 -12.17 -3.48 -33.65
CA LYS A 179 -13.41 -3.72 -34.42
C LYS A 179 -14.52 -4.39 -33.60
N ARG A 180 -14.20 -5.10 -32.50
CA ARG A 180 -15.20 -5.66 -31.57
C ARG A 180 -14.67 -5.61 -30.14
N HIS A 181 -15.46 -5.04 -29.24
CA HIS A 181 -15.25 -5.20 -27.80
C HIS A 181 -15.74 -6.60 -27.43
N ILE A 182 -14.86 -7.43 -26.90
CA ILE A 182 -15.24 -8.71 -26.31
C ILE A 182 -15.53 -8.44 -24.85
N PHE A 183 -16.73 -8.82 -24.42
CA PHE A 183 -17.15 -8.80 -23.03
C PHE A 183 -17.49 -10.22 -22.61
N SER A 184 -16.89 -10.70 -21.53
CA SER A 184 -17.18 -12.02 -20.98
C SER A 184 -16.96 -12.04 -19.48
N TRP A 185 -17.79 -12.81 -18.79
CA TRP A 185 -17.57 -13.14 -17.38
C TRP A 185 -16.60 -14.32 -17.29
N LYS A 186 -15.54 -14.21 -16.47
CA LYS A 186 -14.63 -15.36 -16.22
C LYS A 186 -15.18 -16.28 -15.13
N ASP A 187 -15.94 -15.71 -14.21
CA ASP A 187 -16.66 -16.42 -13.17
C ASP A 187 -18.17 -16.38 -13.46
N MET A 188 -18.95 -17.26 -12.83
CA MET A 188 -20.40 -17.19 -12.97
C MET A 188 -20.94 -15.90 -12.34
N LEU A 189 -21.73 -15.15 -13.11
CA LEU A 189 -22.35 -13.92 -12.62
C LEU A 189 -23.54 -14.27 -11.72
N GLU A 190 -23.30 -14.22 -10.41
CA GLU A 190 -24.32 -14.43 -9.39
C GLU A 190 -24.41 -13.19 -8.50
N ILE A 191 -25.44 -12.36 -8.73
CA ILE A 191 -25.74 -11.21 -7.89
C ILE A 191 -27.12 -11.43 -7.28
N GLU A 192 -27.19 -11.51 -5.97
CA GLU A 192 -28.47 -11.61 -5.27
C GLU A 192 -29.20 -10.27 -5.30
N LYS A 193 -30.52 -10.31 -5.48
CA LYS A 193 -31.35 -9.11 -5.40
C LYS A 193 -31.14 -8.40 -4.07
N GLY A 194 -30.92 -7.09 -4.10
CA GLY A 194 -30.65 -6.30 -2.91
C GLY A 194 -29.18 -6.32 -2.44
N SER A 195 -28.27 -7.00 -3.13
CA SER A 195 -26.83 -6.93 -2.82
C SER A 195 -26.27 -5.52 -3.01
N ARG A 196 -25.22 -5.19 -2.26
CA ARG A 196 -24.38 -4.01 -2.49
C ARG A 196 -23.19 -4.44 -3.35
N VAL A 197 -23.11 -3.90 -4.57
CA VAL A 197 -22.11 -4.26 -5.56
C VAL A 197 -21.08 -3.13 -5.71
N LEU A 198 -19.80 -3.51 -5.68
CA LEU A 198 -18.68 -2.62 -5.97
C LEU A 198 -18.04 -3.02 -7.29
N VAL A 199 -18.16 -2.19 -8.33
CA VAL A 199 -17.38 -2.36 -9.55
C VAL A 199 -15.99 -1.76 -9.33
N ILE A 200 -14.94 -2.49 -9.70
CA ILE A 200 -13.55 -2.12 -9.46
C ILE A 200 -12.84 -2.01 -10.80
N GLU A 201 -12.35 -0.83 -11.12
CA GLU A 201 -11.60 -0.54 -12.34
C GLU A 201 -10.27 0.16 -12.02
N ASN A 202 -9.34 0.19 -12.98
CA ASN A 202 -8.14 0.99 -12.83
C ASN A 202 -8.50 2.47 -12.97
N ASP A 203 -9.07 2.83 -14.12
CA ASP A 203 -9.35 4.19 -14.56
C ASP A 203 -10.54 4.24 -15.53
N VAL A 204 -11.17 5.42 -15.68
CA VAL A 204 -12.27 5.62 -16.63
C VAL A 204 -11.91 6.66 -17.67
N VAL A 205 -11.47 6.22 -18.86
CA VAL A 205 -11.19 7.16 -19.95
C VAL A 205 -12.46 7.52 -20.73
N SER A 206 -13.18 6.54 -21.25
CA SER A 206 -14.38 6.78 -22.09
C SER A 206 -15.70 6.35 -21.45
N GLY A 207 -15.67 5.73 -20.27
CA GLY A 207 -16.85 5.20 -19.61
C GLY A 207 -17.42 3.91 -20.19
N ARG A 208 -17.03 3.51 -21.41
CA ARG A 208 -17.69 2.40 -22.13
C ARG A 208 -17.60 1.05 -21.41
N THR A 209 -16.44 0.73 -20.84
CA THR A 209 -16.24 -0.52 -20.11
C THR A 209 -17.07 -0.56 -18.84
N ALA A 210 -16.97 0.49 -18.02
CA ALA A 210 -17.78 0.66 -16.82
C ALA A 210 -19.29 0.66 -17.13
N GLN A 211 -19.74 1.30 -18.22
CA GLN A 211 -21.14 1.30 -18.63
C GLN A 211 -21.59 -0.11 -19.03
N ARG A 212 -20.76 -0.85 -19.76
CA ARG A 212 -21.10 -2.21 -20.17
C ARG A 212 -21.30 -3.13 -18.96
N VAL A 213 -20.41 -3.06 -17.97
CA VAL A 213 -20.58 -3.83 -16.72
C VAL A 213 -21.86 -3.42 -16.01
N LEU A 214 -22.12 -2.12 -15.90
CA LEU A 214 -23.34 -1.60 -15.29
C LEU A 214 -24.61 -2.16 -15.98
N ASP A 215 -24.67 -2.12 -17.30
CA ASP A 215 -25.81 -2.64 -18.08
C ASP A 215 -26.07 -4.13 -17.82
N GLU A 216 -25.01 -4.91 -17.64
CA GLU A 216 -25.09 -6.36 -17.39
C GLU A 216 -25.56 -6.70 -15.97
N ILE A 217 -25.28 -5.84 -14.99
CA ILE A 217 -25.63 -6.10 -13.58
C ILE A 217 -26.93 -5.43 -13.14
N LEU A 218 -27.41 -4.41 -13.86
CA LEU A 218 -28.69 -3.74 -13.58
C LEU A 218 -29.90 -4.70 -13.49
N PRO A 219 -30.04 -5.73 -14.34
CA PRO A 219 -31.16 -6.68 -14.26
C PRO A 219 -31.25 -7.45 -12.93
N PHE A 220 -30.15 -7.56 -12.19
CA PHE A 220 -30.10 -8.28 -10.90
C PHE A 220 -30.70 -7.48 -9.74
N GLN A 221 -31.08 -6.21 -9.95
CA GLN A 221 -31.75 -5.39 -8.93
C GLN A 221 -30.94 -5.29 -7.63
N ALA A 222 -29.64 -5.04 -7.75
CA ALA A 222 -28.78 -4.69 -6.62
C ALA A 222 -29.33 -3.46 -5.87
N GLN A 223 -29.18 -3.42 -4.55
CA GLN A 223 -29.58 -2.26 -3.74
C GLN A 223 -28.70 -1.03 -4.04
N GLN A 224 -27.43 -1.28 -4.30
CA GLN A 224 -26.41 -0.26 -4.51
C GLN A 224 -25.38 -0.77 -5.50
N ILE A 225 -24.97 0.08 -6.43
CA ILE A 225 -23.90 -0.18 -7.38
C ILE A 225 -22.98 1.03 -7.38
N ASP A 226 -21.76 0.86 -6.88
CA ASP A 226 -20.76 1.90 -6.82
C ASP A 226 -19.50 1.51 -7.60
N LEU A 227 -18.64 2.49 -7.88
CA LEU A 227 -17.40 2.30 -8.63
C LEU A 227 -16.21 2.63 -7.74
N ALA A 228 -15.19 1.76 -7.71
CA ALA A 228 -13.91 2.01 -7.09
C ALA A 228 -12.82 2.04 -8.16
N LEU A 229 -12.03 3.11 -8.16
CA LEU A 229 -10.91 3.33 -9.08
C LEU A 229 -9.60 3.08 -8.35
N SER A 230 -8.68 2.42 -9.05
CA SER A 230 -7.33 2.17 -8.52
C SER A 230 -6.46 3.43 -8.60
N ILE A 231 -6.78 4.36 -9.50
CA ILE A 231 -6.06 5.64 -9.62
C ILE A 231 -6.96 6.83 -9.34
N ASN A 232 -6.33 7.91 -8.86
CA ASN A 232 -7.02 9.18 -8.68
C ASN A 232 -7.38 9.82 -10.03
N PRO A 233 -8.65 10.16 -10.26
CA PRO A 233 -9.03 10.98 -11.43
C PRO A 233 -8.35 12.34 -11.50
N LYS A 234 -7.99 12.94 -10.36
CA LYS A 234 -7.44 14.30 -10.27
C LYS A 234 -5.92 14.37 -10.45
N LYS A 235 -5.22 13.24 -10.40
CA LYS A 235 -3.75 13.16 -10.58
C LYS A 235 -3.45 12.31 -11.81
N GLY A 236 -3.79 12.82 -13.00
CA GLY A 236 -3.34 12.22 -14.25
C GLY A 236 -1.83 12.37 -14.38
N MET A 237 -1.06 11.37 -13.93
CA MET A 237 0.36 11.27 -14.27
C MET A 237 0.44 10.88 -15.75
N PHE A 238 0.71 11.85 -16.63
CA PHE A 238 0.97 11.67 -18.07
C PHE A 238 -0.22 11.58 -19.04
N GLY A 239 -1.35 12.22 -18.75
CA GLY A 239 -2.37 12.48 -19.78
C GLY A 239 -3.23 11.27 -20.21
N ILE A 240 -3.17 10.16 -19.47
CA ILE A 240 -4.13 9.05 -19.55
C ILE A 240 -4.63 8.84 -18.12
N GLY A 241 -5.60 9.65 -17.71
CA GLY A 241 -6.22 9.60 -16.39
C GLY A 241 -7.73 9.43 -16.53
N THR A 242 -8.37 9.01 -15.44
CA THR A 242 -9.84 8.95 -15.37
C THR A 242 -10.44 10.31 -15.69
N ILE A 243 -11.29 10.38 -16.71
CA ILE A 243 -12.12 11.53 -17.05
C ILE A 243 -13.42 11.39 -16.27
N VAL A 244 -13.58 12.19 -15.20
CA VAL A 244 -14.71 12.08 -14.26
C VAL A 244 -16.05 12.24 -14.97
N GLU A 245 -16.13 13.10 -15.98
CA GLU A 245 -17.32 13.35 -16.78
C GLU A 245 -17.78 12.12 -17.58
N ASN A 246 -16.86 11.18 -17.82
CA ASN A 246 -17.14 9.95 -18.54
C ASN A 246 -17.55 8.80 -17.62
N ILE A 247 -17.63 9.01 -16.31
CA ILE A 247 -18.14 7.99 -15.38
C ILE A 247 -19.66 7.83 -15.62
N PRO A 248 -20.14 6.59 -15.82
CA PRO A 248 -21.58 6.31 -15.98
C PRO A 248 -22.41 6.81 -14.80
N LYS A 249 -23.53 7.47 -15.10
CA LYS A 249 -24.43 8.05 -14.09
C LYS A 249 -25.16 7.03 -13.20
N GLY A 250 -25.15 5.75 -13.57
CA GLY A 250 -25.78 4.70 -12.76
C GLY A 250 -24.94 4.21 -11.58
N TYR A 251 -23.69 4.66 -11.46
CA TYR A 251 -22.90 4.45 -10.24
C TYR A 251 -23.29 5.47 -9.17
N GLY A 252 -23.68 5.00 -7.99
CA GLY A 252 -24.16 5.85 -6.90
C GLY A 252 -23.03 6.69 -6.29
N ARG A 253 -21.91 6.05 -5.98
CA ARG A 253 -20.67 6.68 -5.49
C ARG A 253 -19.48 6.20 -6.30
N VAL A 254 -18.48 7.07 -6.35
CA VAL A 254 -17.17 6.78 -6.96
C VAL A 254 -16.10 6.95 -5.89
N TYR A 255 -15.36 5.88 -5.65
CA TYR A 255 -14.24 5.80 -4.72
C TYR A 255 -12.90 5.87 -5.45
N PHE A 256 -11.93 6.54 -4.87
CA PHE A 256 -10.53 6.56 -5.28
C PHE A 256 -9.63 6.76 -4.07
N PRO A 257 -8.34 6.41 -4.14
CA PRO A 257 -7.50 6.21 -2.95
C PRO A 257 -7.42 7.40 -1.98
N GLU A 258 -7.29 8.63 -2.48
CA GLU A 258 -7.16 9.82 -1.63
C GLU A 258 -8.42 10.20 -0.83
N GLN A 259 -9.53 9.49 -1.01
CA GLN A 259 -10.71 9.66 -0.16
C GLN A 259 -10.62 8.85 1.13
N PHE A 260 -9.63 7.96 1.26
CA PHE A 260 -9.48 7.07 2.40
C PHE A 260 -8.30 7.51 3.24
N SER A 261 -8.45 7.35 4.55
CA SER A 261 -7.41 7.71 5.48
C SER A 261 -6.50 6.53 5.80
N TYR A 262 -5.25 6.83 6.11
CA TYR A 262 -4.31 5.88 6.69
C TYR A 262 -4.58 5.59 8.18
N ALA A 263 -5.54 6.27 8.82
CA ALA A 263 -5.97 6.02 10.20
C ALA A 263 -6.41 4.57 10.47
N HIS A 264 -6.85 3.83 9.43
CA HIS A 264 -7.24 2.43 9.54
C HIS A 264 -6.20 1.46 8.96
N LEU A 265 -5.05 1.95 8.49
CA LEU A 265 -4.03 1.12 7.85
C LEU A 265 -3.51 0.03 8.81
N ASP A 266 -3.31 0.34 10.09
CA ASP A 266 -2.78 -0.64 11.04
C ASP A 266 -3.62 -1.92 11.09
N LYS A 267 -4.93 -1.75 11.31
CA LYS A 267 -5.89 -2.85 11.31
C LYS A 267 -5.93 -3.59 9.98
N ALA A 268 -5.89 -2.85 8.87
CA ALA A 268 -5.88 -3.43 7.54
C ALA A 268 -4.63 -4.30 7.30
N VAL A 269 -3.45 -3.82 7.71
CA VAL A 269 -2.18 -4.56 7.57
C VAL A 269 -2.15 -5.77 8.50
N GLU A 270 -2.61 -5.65 9.76
CA GLU A 270 -2.72 -6.81 10.67
C GLU A 270 -3.57 -7.93 10.06
N LYS A 271 -4.76 -7.60 9.53
CA LYS A 271 -5.64 -8.57 8.87
C LYS A 271 -5.00 -9.14 7.61
N LEU A 272 -4.36 -8.30 6.80
CA LEU A 272 -3.68 -8.72 5.56
C LEU A 272 -2.55 -9.71 5.86
N GLU A 273 -1.71 -9.42 6.84
CA GLU A 273 -0.62 -10.31 7.27
C GLU A 273 -1.17 -11.67 7.74
N GLN A 274 -2.28 -11.69 8.50
CA GLN A 274 -2.90 -12.93 8.96
C GLN A 274 -3.41 -13.79 7.80
N VAL A 275 -4.00 -13.17 6.77
CA VAL A 275 -4.51 -13.90 5.59
C VAL A 275 -3.36 -14.43 4.76
N LEU A 276 -2.36 -13.59 4.44
CA LEU A 276 -1.21 -13.98 3.62
C LEU A 276 -0.37 -15.09 4.27
N LYS A 277 -0.26 -15.12 5.61
CA LYS A 277 0.47 -16.18 6.34
C LYS A 277 -0.28 -17.52 6.37
N LYS A 278 -1.61 -17.54 6.20
CA LYS A 278 -2.40 -18.79 6.17
C LYS A 278 -2.41 -19.46 4.81
N GLU A 279 -2.21 -18.68 3.75
CA GLU A 279 -2.29 -19.14 2.36
C GLU A 279 -0.93 -19.51 1.74
N ASN A 280 0.17 -19.34 2.49
CA ASN A 280 1.53 -19.79 2.15
C ASN A 280 1.92 -21.00 3.01
#